data_AF-A0A442FY93-F1
#
_entry.id   AF-A0A442FY93-F1
#
_cell.length_a   1.000
_cell.length_b   1.000
_cell.length_c   1.000
_cell.angle_alpha   90.00
_cell.angle_beta   90.00
_cell.angle_gamma   90.00
#
_symmetry.space_group_name_H-M   'P 1'
#
loop_
_entity.id
_entity.type
_entity.pdbx_description
1 polymer ?
#
loop_
_entity_poly.entity_id
_entity_poly.type
_entity_poly.pdbx_seq_one_letter_code
_entity_poly.pdbx_strand_id
1 'polypeptide(L)' 'MNGNNGNRRAELANDIRRQAGSEATKRFLRTLPAFRLEKDVPRRLSDLLDRLDAADARKAGGERRR' A
#
# COMPACT_ATOMS: atom_id res chain seq x y z
N MET A 1 -8.94 -41.28 7.33
CA MET A 1 -9.73 -40.31 6.54
C MET A 1 -9.19 -38.90 6.80
N ASN A 2 -8.36 -38.31 5.90
CA ASN A 2 -7.83 -36.94 6.08
C ASN A 2 -7.71 -36.13 4.76
N GLY A 3 -8.32 -36.58 3.66
CA GLY A 3 -8.20 -35.92 2.36
C GLY A 3 -9.10 -34.69 2.16
N ASN A 4 -10.21 -34.58 2.88
CA ASN A 4 -11.25 -33.57 2.60
C ASN A 4 -11.01 -32.20 3.28
N ASN A 5 -10.20 -32.15 4.35
CA ASN A 5 -10.05 -30.92 5.13
C ASN A 5 -9.13 -29.89 4.45
N GLY A 6 -8.13 -30.34 3.70
CA GLY A 6 -7.25 -29.46 2.93
C GLY A 6 -7.98 -28.75 1.79
N ASN A 7 -8.80 -29.49 1.03
CA ASN A 7 -9.51 -28.94 -0.12
C ASN A 7 -10.58 -27.90 0.30
N ARG A 8 -11.34 -28.20 1.36
CA ARG A 8 -12.33 -27.26 1.93
C ARG A 8 -11.71 -25.96 2.41
N ARG A 9 -10.51 -26.02 3.01
CA ARG A 9 -9.78 -24.82 3.45
C ARG A 9 -9.31 -23.98 2.26
N ALA A 10 -8.85 -24.63 1.19
CA ALA A 10 -8.43 -23.94 -0.03
C ALA A 10 -9.62 -23.25 -0.73
N GLU A 11 -10.76 -23.95 -0.83
CA GLU A 11 -12.01 -23.40 -1.36
C GLU A 11 -12.49 -22.20 -0.54
N LEU A 12 -12.51 -22.31 0.79
CA LEU A 12 -12.86 -21.21 1.68
C LEU A 12 -11.93 -20.00 1.52
N ALA A 13 -10.62 -20.23 1.44
CA ALA A 13 -9.66 -19.15 1.23
C ALA A 13 -9.91 -18.43 -0.11
N ASN A 14 -10.26 -19.17 -1.16
CA ASN A 14 -10.62 -18.59 -2.46
C ASN A 14 -11.93 -17.80 -2.40
N ASP A 15 -12.93 -18.30 -1.68
CA ASP A 15 -14.19 -17.61 -1.48
C ASP A 15 -14.00 -16.29 -0.71
N ILE A 16 -13.20 -16.31 0.35
CA ILE A 16 -12.85 -15.10 1.12
C ILE A 16 -12.15 -14.09 0.23
N ARG A 17 -11.16 -14.50 -0.56
CA ARG A 17 -10.46 -13.59 -1.50
C ARG A 17 -11.43 -13.00 -2.53
N ARG A 18 -12.35 -13.81 -3.05
CA ARG A 18 -13.37 -13.35 -4.01
C ARG A 18 -14.29 -12.31 -3.39
N GLN A 19 -14.78 -12.55 -2.18
CA GLN A 19 -15.66 -11.61 -1.48
C GLN A 19 -14.94 -10.32 -1.08
N ALA A 20 -13.72 -10.43 -0.55
CA ALA A 20 -12.88 -9.29 -0.19
C ALA A 20 -12.53 -8.44 -1.42
N GLY A 21 -12.27 -9.08 -2.57
CA GLY A 21 -11.96 -8.41 -3.84
C GLY A 21 -13.18 -7.91 -4.62
N SER A 22 -14.40 -8.15 -4.15
CA SER A 22 -15.61 -7.71 -4.84
C SER A 22 -15.74 -6.18 -4.86
N GLU A 23 -16.37 -5.64 -5.91
CA GLU A 23 -16.59 -4.19 -6.02
C GLU A 23 -17.50 -3.64 -4.91
N ALA A 24 -18.45 -4.44 -4.42
CA ALA A 24 -19.28 -4.08 -3.27
C ALA A 24 -18.41 -3.86 -2.02
N THR A 25 -17.53 -4.80 -1.70
CA THR A 25 -16.60 -4.68 -0.58
C THR A 25 -15.64 -3.51 -0.76
N LYS A 26 -15.07 -3.30 -1.95
CA LYS A 26 -14.19 -2.15 -2.22
C LYS A 26 -14.90 -0.82 -2.05
N ARG A 27 -16.14 -0.70 -2.55
CA ARG A 27 -16.96 0.52 -2.38
C ARG A 27 -17.23 0.80 -0.90
N PHE A 28 -17.58 -0.24 -0.14
CA PHE A 28 -17.77 -0.13 1.30
C PHE A 28 -16.49 0.28 2.03
N LEU A 29 -15.34 -0.35 1.75
CA LEU A 29 -14.07 0.03 2.38
C LEU A 29 -13.72 1.49 2.09
N ARG A 30 -13.95 2.01 0.88
CA ARG A 30 -13.70 3.42 0.54
C ARG A 30 -14.53 4.43 1.35
N THR A 31 -15.64 4.02 1.98
CA THR A 31 -16.40 4.90 2.87
C THR A 31 -15.84 4.94 4.29
N LEU A 32 -15.01 3.97 4.67
CA LEU A 32 -14.40 3.89 5.99
C LEU A 32 -13.20 4.84 6.11
N PRO A 33 -13.06 5.59 7.22
CA PRO A 33 -11.98 6.56 7.41
C PRO A 33 -10.58 5.96 7.23
N ALA A 34 -10.33 4.75 7.73
CA ALA A 34 -9.02 4.09 7.67
C ALA A 34 -8.59 3.68 6.26
N PHE A 35 -9.52 3.57 5.32
CA PHE A 35 -9.28 3.18 3.93
C PHE A 35 -9.58 4.31 2.94
N ARG A 36 -9.87 5.50 3.46
CA ARG A 36 -10.02 6.69 2.64
C ARG A 36 -8.67 6.98 2.01
N LEU A 37 -8.64 7.09 0.68
CA LEU A 37 -7.45 7.55 -0.02
C LEU A 37 -7.18 9.00 0.41
N GLU A 38 -6.12 9.23 1.18
CA GLU A 38 -5.62 10.58 1.40
C GLU A 38 -5.15 11.14 0.06
N LYS A 39 -5.83 12.20 -0.38
CA LYS A 39 -5.53 12.87 -1.65
C LYS A 39 -4.26 13.72 -1.55
N ASP A 40 -3.95 14.17 -0.35
CA ASP A 40 -2.78 14.96 -0.05
C ASP A 40 -1.69 14.04 0.51
N VAL A 41 -0.46 14.24 0.06
CA VAL A 41 0.69 13.50 0.60
C VAL A 41 0.85 13.91 2.06
N PRO A 42 0.90 12.96 3.01
CA PRO A 42 1.17 13.27 4.41
C PRO A 42 2.42 14.14 4.53
N ARG A 43 2.33 15.23 5.31
CA ARG A 43 3.42 16.21 5.47
C ARG A 43 4.78 15.56 5.78
N ARG A 44 4.78 14.49 6.58
CA ARG A 44 5.99 13.70 6.89
C ARG A 44 6.67 13.13 5.64
N LEU A 45 5.91 12.68 4.64
CA LEU A 45 6.46 12.16 3.39
C LEU A 45 7.03 13.28 2.52
N SER A 46 6.33 14.43 2.43
CA SER A 46 6.87 15.62 1.76
C SER A 46 8.19 16.08 2.39
N ASP A 47 8.24 16.17 3.72
CA ASP A 47 9.47 16.55 4.45
C ASP A 47 10.63 15.57 4.18
N LEU A 48 10.34 14.29 3.94
CA LEU A 48 11.35 13.29 3.61
C LEU A 48 11.85 13.44 2.17
N LEU A 49 10.97 13.76 1.22
CA LEU A 49 11.34 14.04 -0.17
C LEU A 49 12.19 15.31 -0.26
N ASP A 50 11.81 16.38 0.45
CA ASP A 50 12.59 17.62 0.49
C ASP A 50 14.01 17.38 1.05
N ARG A 51 14.13 16.51 2.06
CA ARG A 51 15.44 16.10 2.60
C ARG A 51 16.26 15.28 1.60
N LEU A 52 15.61 14.44 0.82
CA LEU A 52 16.26 13.64 -0.22
C LEU A 52 16.81 14.55 -1.32
N ASP A 53 15.97 15.45 -1.84
CA ASP A 53 16.36 16.43 -2.86
C ASP A 53 17.51 17.33 -2.38
N ALA A 54 17.47 17.77 -1.12
CA ALA A 54 18.55 18.52 -0.52
C ALA A 54 19.86 17.72 -0.40
N ALA A 55 19.79 16.42 -0.11
CA ALA A 55 20.96 15.56 -0.04
C ALA A 55 21.59 15.34 -1.43
N ASP A 56 20.76 15.13 -2.45
CA ASP A 56 21.21 14.94 -3.83
C ASP A 56 21.81 16.22 -4.42
N ALA A 57 21.22 17.39 -4.13
CA ALA A 57 21.79 18.68 -4.51
C ALA A 57 23.18 18.91 -3.88
N ARG A 58 23.38 18.50 -2.61
CA ARG A 58 24.68 18.60 -1.94
C ARG A 58 25.73 17.68 -2.56
N LYS A 59 25.36 16.46 -2.97
CA LYS A 59 26.24 15.55 -3.70
C LYS A 59 26.63 16.13 -5.06
N ALA A 60 25.66 16.59 -5.84
CA ALA A 60 25.89 17.18 -7.17
C ALA A 60 26.70 18.49 -7.12
N GLY A 61 26.63 19.24 -6.01
CA GLY A 61 27.45 20.44 -5.77
C GLY A 61 28.88 20.14 -5.29
N GLY A 62 29.12 18.93 -4.76
CA GLY A 62 30.44 18.44 -4.37
C GLY A 62 31.26 17.90 -5.53
N GLU A 63 30.61 17.27 -6.53
CA GLU A 63 31.27 16.78 -7.75
C GLU A 63 31.76 17.91 -8.66
N ARG A 64 31.01 19.02 -8.76
CA ARG A 64 31.40 20.19 -9.57
C ARG A 64 32.58 21.00 -9.01
N ARG A 65 33.03 20.69 -7.81
CA ARG A 65 34.10 21.42 -7.11
C ARG A 65 35.40 20.62 -7.00
N ARG A 66 35.49 19.47 -7.68
CA ARG A 66 36.71 18.68 -7.86
C ARG A 66 37.20 18.78 -9.29
#